data_AF-A0A7J0DQF1-F1
#
_entry.id   AF-A0A7J0DQF1-F1
#
_cell.length_a   1.000
_cell.length_b   1.000
_cell.length_c   1.000
_cell.angle_alpha   90.00
_cell.angle_beta   90.00
_cell.angle_gamma   90.00
#
_symmetry.space_group_name_H-M   'P 1'
#
loop_
_entity.id
_entity.type
_entity.pdbx_description
1 polymer ?
#
loop_
_entity_poly.entity_id
_entity_poly.type
_entity_poly.pdbx_seq_one_letter_code
_entity_poly.pdbx_strand_id
1 'polypeptide(L)'
;MSVSSAVVFILVNQWMTKGSYEIFEHSQLFGGTWPWAYQALCFSCGYFAYDQLDMLRYRLYGGWIPSILLHHLILLVCFTLALYRNVTINYLILTLICELHSIFLHIRKVRRMAGVRDADSKIVKAEWVLNLSTFVFTRFGSHVLITVKLIKDAPKFGKGVELPLALFGMAAMNLLNIFLGIDLFSAYRREKNSQQNYHNHRE
;
A
#
# COMPACT_ATOMS: atom_id res chain seq x y z
N MET A 1 -6.38 18.28 0.78
CA MET A 1 -5.84 17.34 -0.23
C MET A 1 -5.49 16.06 0.50
N SER A 2 -6.04 14.90 0.10
CA SER A 2 -5.65 13.62 0.72
C SER A 2 -4.22 13.23 0.31
N VAL A 3 -3.50 12.48 1.15
CA VAL A 3 -2.14 11.94 0.87
C VAL A 3 -2.09 11.32 -0.53
N SER A 4 -3.08 10.49 -0.83
CA SER A 4 -3.29 9.83 -2.11
C SER A 4 -3.32 10.78 -3.30
N SER A 5 -4.02 11.91 -3.17
CA SER A 5 -4.10 12.94 -4.22
C SER A 5 -2.76 13.63 -4.43
N ALA A 6 -2.01 13.88 -3.35
CA ALA A 6 -0.68 14.47 -3.42
C ALA A 6 0.32 13.54 -4.13
N VAL A 7 0.30 12.24 -3.80
CA VAL A 7 1.17 11.23 -4.44
C VAL A 7 0.88 11.12 -5.93
N VAL A 8 -0.39 11.01 -6.32
CA VAL A 8 -0.78 10.97 -7.74
C VAL A 8 -0.34 12.24 -8.47
N PHE A 9 -0.56 13.41 -7.87
CA PHE A 9 -0.16 14.68 -8.45
C PHE A 9 1.36 14.76 -8.68
N ILE A 10 2.17 14.35 -7.69
CA ILE A 10 3.63 14.33 -7.80
C ILE A 10 4.06 13.46 -8.98
N LEU A 11 3.50 12.26 -9.10
CA LEU A 11 3.90 11.30 -10.12
C LEU A 11 3.47 11.70 -11.51
N VAL A 12 2.24 12.18 -11.68
CA VAL A 12 1.75 12.70 -12.97
C VAL A 12 2.61 13.89 -13.39
N ASN A 13 2.91 14.80 -12.47
CA ASN A 13 3.78 15.94 -12.77
C ASN A 13 5.18 15.49 -13.20
N GLN A 14 5.82 14.58 -12.43
CA GLN A 14 7.14 14.06 -12.81
C GLN A 14 7.14 13.32 -14.14
N TRP A 15 6.09 12.56 -14.42
CA TRP A 15 5.92 11.84 -15.68
C TRP A 15 5.81 12.78 -16.86
N MET A 16 5.04 13.85 -16.71
CA MET A 16 4.87 14.87 -17.75
C MET A 16 6.16 15.67 -17.98
N THR A 17 6.98 15.90 -16.94
CA THR A 17 8.18 16.75 -17.06
C THR A 17 9.45 16.01 -17.48
N LYS A 18 9.63 14.75 -17.04
CA LYS A 18 10.91 14.01 -17.19
C LYS A 18 10.78 12.71 -18.00
N GLY A 19 9.55 12.29 -18.31
CA GLY A 19 9.29 11.01 -18.96
C GLY A 19 9.52 9.81 -18.04
N SER A 20 9.02 8.64 -18.46
CA SER A 20 8.95 7.44 -17.61
C SER A 20 10.30 6.89 -17.17
N TYR A 21 11.33 6.97 -18.03
CA TYR A 21 12.62 6.33 -17.80
C TYR A 21 13.45 7.09 -16.74
N GLU A 22 13.45 8.41 -16.78
CA GLU A 22 14.20 9.27 -15.83
C GLU A 22 13.62 9.24 -14.42
N ILE A 23 12.30 9.05 -14.27
CA ILE A 23 11.65 8.90 -12.96
C ILE A 23 12.23 7.71 -12.18
N PHE A 24 12.63 6.64 -12.88
CA PHE A 24 13.16 5.43 -12.25
C PHE A 24 14.68 5.42 -12.12
N GLU A 25 15.37 6.53 -12.41
CA GLU A 25 16.82 6.61 -12.27
C GLU A 25 17.25 6.52 -10.80
N HIS A 26 18.40 5.90 -10.52
CA HIS A 26 18.91 5.75 -9.15
C HIS A 26 19.17 7.09 -8.46
N SER A 27 19.85 8.00 -9.16
CA SER A 27 20.21 9.33 -8.65
C SER A 27 18.98 10.11 -8.22
N GLN A 28 17.92 10.11 -9.04
CA GLN A 28 16.64 10.75 -8.75
C GLN A 28 15.92 10.09 -7.57
N LEU A 29 15.94 8.76 -7.47
CA LEU A 29 15.17 8.05 -6.44
C LEU A 29 15.87 7.99 -5.07
N PHE A 30 17.20 7.92 -5.05
CA PHE A 30 17.99 7.79 -3.83
C PHE A 30 18.39 9.14 -3.23
N GLY A 31 19.00 10.02 -4.04
CA GLY A 31 19.53 11.30 -3.59
C GLY A 31 18.69 12.51 -3.99
N GLY A 32 17.76 12.34 -4.92
CA GLY A 32 16.81 13.38 -5.32
C GLY A 32 15.56 13.40 -4.44
N THR A 33 14.95 14.57 -4.37
CA THR A 33 13.63 14.78 -3.77
C THR A 33 12.76 15.51 -4.78
N TRP A 34 11.68 14.88 -5.23
CA TRP A 34 10.76 15.55 -6.16
C TRP A 34 10.04 16.71 -5.47
N PRO A 35 9.63 17.74 -6.23
CA PRO A 35 8.76 18.79 -5.70
C PRO A 35 7.56 18.17 -4.98
N TRP A 36 7.28 18.64 -3.76
CA TRP A 36 6.20 18.17 -2.89
C TRP A 36 6.38 16.77 -2.27
N ALA A 37 7.38 15.99 -2.68
CA ALA A 37 7.62 14.65 -2.12
C ALA A 37 7.94 14.67 -0.63
N TYR A 38 8.80 15.60 -0.20
CA TYR A 38 9.14 15.75 1.22
C TYR A 38 7.91 16.08 2.07
N GLN A 39 7.13 17.09 1.65
CA GLN A 39 5.92 17.51 2.35
C GLN A 39 4.87 16.39 2.38
N ALA A 40 4.67 15.69 1.26
CA ALA A 40 3.76 14.56 1.18
C ALA A 40 4.19 13.42 2.11
N LEU A 41 5.50 13.13 2.19
CA LEU A 41 6.03 12.10 3.09
C LEU A 41 5.90 12.51 4.56
N CYS A 42 6.16 13.78 4.93
CA CYS A 42 5.93 14.30 6.28
C CYS A 42 4.46 14.16 6.70
N PHE A 43 3.54 14.60 5.83
CA PHE A 43 2.11 14.53 6.12
C PHE A 43 1.64 13.06 6.22
N SER A 44 2.14 12.20 5.35
CA SER A 44 1.89 10.75 5.43
C SER A 44 2.41 10.17 6.75
N CYS A 45 3.64 10.49 7.13
CA CYS A 45 4.25 10.02 8.38
C CYS A 45 3.40 10.41 9.61
N GLY A 46 2.93 11.65 9.67
CA GLY A 46 2.03 12.10 10.73
C GLY A 46 0.69 11.34 10.75
N TYR A 47 0.08 11.14 9.58
CA TYR A 47 -1.15 10.37 9.46
C TYR A 47 -0.99 8.91 9.90
N PHE A 48 0.05 8.23 9.43
CA PHE A 48 0.33 6.83 9.81
C PHE A 48 0.63 6.68 11.30
N ALA A 49 1.35 7.64 11.90
CA ALA A 49 1.59 7.66 13.35
C ALA A 49 0.29 7.81 14.14
N TYR A 50 -0.59 8.72 13.71
CA TYR A 50 -1.89 8.93 14.34
C TYR A 50 -2.77 7.68 14.24
N ASP A 51 -2.88 7.09 13.05
CA ASP A 51 -3.67 5.88 12.82
C ASP A 51 -3.15 4.69 13.66
N GLN A 52 -1.83 4.57 13.79
CA GLN A 52 -1.22 3.56 14.65
C GLN A 52 -1.53 3.79 16.14
N LEU A 53 -1.49 5.03 16.61
CA LEU A 53 -1.87 5.38 17.98
C LEU A 53 -3.36 5.07 18.24
N ASP A 54 -4.23 5.38 17.29
CA ASP A 54 -5.66 5.10 17.37
C ASP A 54 -5.92 3.59 17.46
N MET A 55 -5.29 2.80 16.60
CA MET A 55 -5.37 1.33 16.64
C MET A 55 -4.92 0.74 17.98
N LEU A 56 -3.86 1.28 18.58
CA LEU A 56 -3.38 0.85 19.89
C LEU A 56 -4.36 1.23 21.01
N ARG A 57 -4.89 2.46 20.96
CA ARG A 57 -5.80 2.98 21.99
C ARG A 57 -7.12 2.23 22.02
N TYR A 58 -7.69 1.93 20.85
CA TYR A 58 -8.97 1.25 20.71
C TYR A 58 -8.86 -0.26 20.54
N ARG A 59 -7.64 -0.82 20.65
CA ARG A 59 -7.33 -2.25 20.46
C ARG A 59 -7.93 -2.82 19.18
N LEU A 60 -7.88 -2.05 18.09
CA LEU A 60 -8.45 -2.40 16.78
C LEU A 60 -7.58 -3.41 16.00
N TYR A 61 -6.71 -4.13 16.68
CA TYR A 61 -5.86 -5.15 16.11
C TYR A 61 -6.51 -6.54 16.31
N GLY A 62 -7.21 -7.03 15.29
CA GLY A 62 -7.85 -8.35 15.33
C GLY A 62 -6.87 -9.47 14.95
N GLY A 63 -6.91 -10.60 15.69
CA GLY A 63 -6.16 -11.83 15.36
C GLY A 63 -4.92 -12.09 16.22
N TRP A 64 -4.28 -13.24 16.03
CA TRP A 64 -3.08 -13.68 16.76
C TRP A 64 -1.82 -12.89 16.35
N ILE A 65 -1.78 -12.37 15.11
CA ILE A 65 -0.71 -11.52 14.59
C ILE A 65 -1.36 -10.25 14.00
N PRO A 66 -1.12 -9.05 14.57
CA PRO A 66 -1.74 -7.82 14.12
C PRO A 66 -1.03 -7.29 12.87
N SER A 67 -1.26 -7.94 11.73
CA SER A 67 -0.59 -7.67 10.46
C SER A 67 -0.67 -6.20 10.03
N ILE A 68 -1.82 -5.56 10.26
CA ILE A 68 -2.01 -4.13 9.98
C ILE A 68 -1.21 -3.21 10.90
N LEU A 69 -1.06 -3.58 12.18
CA LEU A 69 -0.27 -2.80 13.12
C LEU A 69 1.22 -2.89 12.77
N LEU A 70 1.67 -4.10 12.40
CA LEU A 70 3.04 -4.33 11.95
C LEU A 70 3.35 -3.59 10.63
N HIS A 71 2.40 -3.59 9.69
CA HIS A 71 2.46 -2.79 8.46
C HIS A 71 2.74 -1.32 8.75
N HIS A 72 1.92 -0.71 9.62
CA HIS A 72 2.05 0.72 9.98
C HIS A 72 3.36 0.99 10.70
N LEU A 73 3.80 0.10 11.59
CA LEU A 73 5.08 0.23 12.28
C LEU A 73 6.25 0.26 11.29
N ILE A 74 6.28 -0.68 10.34
CA ILE A 74 7.37 -0.80 9.37
C ILE A 74 7.42 0.42 8.45
N LEU A 75 6.26 0.88 7.97
CA LEU A 75 6.17 2.12 7.19
C LEU A 75 6.67 3.33 7.99
N LEU A 76 6.25 3.45 9.25
CA LEU A 76 6.64 4.58 10.11
C LEU A 76 8.15 4.62 10.36
N VAL A 77 8.79 3.47 10.58
CA VAL A 77 10.25 3.35 10.71
C VAL A 77 10.94 3.77 9.41
N CYS A 78 10.46 3.30 8.25
CA CYS A 78 11.03 3.65 6.95
C CYS A 78 10.87 5.15 6.64
N PHE A 79 9.69 5.71 6.89
CA PHE A 79 9.41 7.13 6.66
C PHE A 79 10.26 8.02 7.56
N THR A 80 10.34 7.69 8.85
CA THR A 80 11.13 8.47 9.80
C THR A 80 12.62 8.42 9.46
N LEU A 81 13.17 7.26 9.07
CA LEU A 81 14.57 7.18 8.66
C LEU A 81 14.84 8.00 7.39
N ALA A 82 13.98 7.88 6.38
CA ALA A 82 14.15 8.62 5.12
C ALA A 82 14.05 10.13 5.31
N LEU A 83 13.13 10.60 6.17
CA LEU A 83 13.03 12.02 6.54
C LEU A 83 14.25 12.48 7.35
N TYR A 84 14.72 11.66 8.29
CA TYR A 84 15.90 11.97 9.11
C TYR A 84 17.19 12.05 8.28
N ARG A 85 17.35 11.18 7.29
CA ARG A 85 18.56 11.08 6.44
C ARG A 85 18.45 11.88 5.13
N ASN A 86 17.25 12.35 4.79
CA ASN A 86 16.93 13.02 3.52
C ASN A 86 17.35 12.21 2.27
N VAL A 87 17.16 10.90 2.33
CA VAL A 87 17.45 9.95 1.25
C VAL A 87 16.26 9.03 1.06
N THR A 88 16.16 8.42 -0.12
CA THR A 88 15.11 7.45 -0.49
C THR A 88 13.66 7.93 -0.39
N ILE A 89 13.44 9.24 -0.25
CA ILE A 89 12.11 9.84 -0.15
C ILE A 89 11.27 9.48 -1.38
N ASN A 90 11.85 9.59 -2.58
CA ASN A 90 11.15 9.29 -3.82
C ASN A 90 10.81 7.80 -3.96
N TYR A 91 11.64 6.88 -3.44
CA TYR A 91 11.28 5.47 -3.32
C TYR A 91 10.03 5.27 -2.45
N LEU A 92 9.93 6.01 -1.34
CA LEU A 92 8.78 5.91 -0.44
C LEU A 92 7.53 6.55 -1.03
N ILE A 93 7.65 7.60 -1.84
CA ILE A 93 6.52 8.13 -2.62
C ILE A 93 6.02 7.08 -3.62
N LEU A 94 6.92 6.34 -4.28
CA LEU A 94 6.53 5.24 -5.17
C LEU A 94 5.84 4.10 -4.42
N THR A 95 6.30 3.72 -3.23
CA THR A 95 5.61 2.70 -2.41
C THR A 95 4.25 3.20 -1.91
N LEU A 96 4.08 4.51 -1.65
CA LEU A 96 2.79 5.10 -1.26
C LEU A 96 1.71 5.03 -2.35
N ILE A 97 2.06 4.79 -3.62
CA ILE A 97 1.07 4.46 -4.68
C ILE A 97 0.26 3.23 -4.30
N CYS A 98 0.91 2.27 -3.63
CA CYS A 98 0.26 1.03 -3.20
C CYS A 98 -0.85 1.29 -2.18
N GLU A 99 -0.73 2.38 -1.42
CA GLU A 99 -1.77 2.83 -0.48
C GLU A 99 -2.99 3.44 -1.19
N LEU A 100 -2.96 3.68 -2.50
CA LEU A 100 -4.20 3.97 -3.25
C LEU A 100 -5.17 2.77 -3.20
N HIS A 101 -4.64 1.56 -3.08
CA HIS A 101 -5.47 0.36 -2.96
C HIS A 101 -6.25 0.35 -1.63
N SER A 102 -5.70 0.89 -0.55
CA SER A 102 -6.39 0.91 0.73
C SER A 102 -7.65 1.78 0.70
N ILE A 103 -7.73 2.81 -0.16
CA ILE A 103 -8.95 3.60 -0.40
C ILE A 103 -10.11 2.69 -0.84
N PHE A 104 -9.89 1.80 -1.82
CA PHE A 104 -10.92 0.89 -2.30
C PHE A 104 -11.37 -0.09 -1.21
N LEU A 105 -10.43 -0.57 -0.39
CA LEU A 105 -10.74 -1.42 0.76
C LEU A 105 -11.55 -0.67 1.83
N HIS A 106 -11.22 0.59 2.10
CA HIS A 106 -11.94 1.41 3.07
C HIS A 106 -13.35 1.74 2.58
N ILE A 107 -13.53 2.10 1.32
CA ILE A 107 -14.86 2.31 0.72
C ILE A 107 -15.70 1.03 0.82
N ARG A 108 -15.11 -0.13 0.52
CA ARG A 108 -15.80 -1.43 0.66
C ARG A 108 -16.17 -1.73 2.12
N LYS A 109 -15.28 -1.44 3.07
CA LYS A 109 -15.52 -1.63 4.51
C LYS A 109 -16.64 -0.70 5.00
N VAL A 110 -16.58 0.58 4.66
CA VAL A 110 -17.60 1.59 4.99
C VAL A 110 -18.96 1.20 4.41
N ARG A 111 -19.03 0.80 3.14
CA ARG A 111 -20.28 0.33 2.52
C ARG A 111 -20.86 -0.89 3.25
N ARG A 112 -20.02 -1.86 3.63
CA ARG A 112 -20.46 -3.03 4.42
C ARG A 112 -20.94 -2.64 5.81
N MET A 113 -20.31 -1.65 6.45
CA MET A 113 -20.75 -1.11 7.75
C MET A 113 -22.07 -0.31 7.63
N ALA A 114 -22.31 0.34 6.49
CA ALA A 114 -23.54 1.08 6.20
C ALA A 114 -24.76 0.19 5.91
N GLY A 115 -24.64 -1.14 6.07
CA GLY A 115 -25.76 -2.07 5.92
C GLY A 115 -26.24 -2.28 4.48
N VAL A 116 -25.55 -1.71 3.48
CA VAL A 116 -25.85 -1.92 2.06
C VAL A 116 -25.32 -3.31 1.66
N ARG A 117 -26.06 -4.34 2.07
CA ARG A 117 -25.80 -5.76 1.75
C ARG A 117 -26.52 -6.21 0.47
N ASP A 118 -27.51 -5.45 0.03
CA ASP A 118 -28.42 -5.81 -1.07
C ASP A 118 -28.03 -5.13 -2.40
N ALA A 119 -26.77 -5.23 -2.78
CA ALA A 119 -26.36 -4.87 -4.13
C ALA A 119 -26.51 -6.09 -5.05
N ASP A 120 -27.16 -5.87 -6.19
CA ASP A 120 -27.35 -6.84 -7.28
C ASP A 120 -26.08 -7.70 -7.51
N SER A 121 -26.24 -9.01 -7.73
CA SER A 121 -25.15 -10.01 -7.81
C SER A 121 -24.01 -9.59 -8.76
N LYS A 122 -24.35 -8.82 -9.81
CA LYS A 122 -23.41 -8.27 -10.78
C LYS A 122 -22.51 -7.17 -10.21
N ILE A 123 -23.04 -6.29 -9.35
CA ILE A 123 -22.29 -5.19 -8.72
C ILE A 123 -21.26 -5.77 -7.75
N VAL A 124 -21.68 -6.72 -6.91
CA VAL A 124 -20.77 -7.39 -5.95
C VAL A 124 -19.64 -8.13 -6.67
N LYS A 125 -19.95 -8.79 -7.80
CA LYS A 125 -18.95 -9.48 -8.62
C LYS A 125 -17.97 -8.50 -9.29
N ALA A 126 -18.47 -7.39 -9.83
CA ALA A 126 -17.63 -6.33 -10.42
C ALA A 126 -16.71 -5.69 -9.38
N GLU A 127 -17.21 -5.39 -8.18
CA GLU A 127 -16.41 -4.86 -7.07
C GLU A 127 -15.32 -5.84 -6.64
N TRP A 128 -15.63 -7.14 -6.64
CA TRP A 128 -14.65 -8.18 -6.35
C TRP A 128 -13.53 -8.22 -7.38
N VAL A 129 -13.89 -8.20 -8.67
CA VAL A 129 -12.92 -8.20 -9.77
C VAL A 129 -12.07 -6.93 -9.74
N LEU A 130 -12.67 -5.76 -9.52
CA LEU A 130 -11.96 -4.49 -9.41
C LEU A 130 -11.02 -4.45 -8.20
N ASN A 131 -11.46 -4.97 -7.05
CA ASN A 131 -10.61 -5.03 -5.86
C ASN A 131 -9.44 -5.99 -6.02
N LEU A 132 -9.67 -7.15 -6.66
CA LEU A 132 -8.60 -8.11 -6.96
C LEU A 132 -7.63 -7.56 -8.01
N SER A 133 -8.15 -6.95 -9.08
CA SER A 133 -7.30 -6.40 -10.15
C SER A 133 -6.43 -5.27 -9.61
N THR A 134 -7.00 -4.31 -8.89
CA THR A 134 -6.22 -3.24 -8.25
C THR A 134 -5.26 -3.78 -7.19
N PHE A 135 -5.61 -4.82 -6.44
CA PHE A 135 -4.67 -5.44 -5.51
C PHE A 135 -3.44 -6.01 -6.23
N VAL A 136 -3.64 -6.73 -7.34
CA VAL A 136 -2.54 -7.35 -8.09
C VAL A 136 -1.69 -6.29 -8.79
N PHE A 137 -2.31 -5.38 -9.55
CA PHE A 137 -1.56 -4.40 -10.34
C PHE A 137 -0.88 -3.34 -9.45
N THR A 138 -1.60 -2.80 -8.47
CA THR A 138 -1.13 -1.63 -7.71
C THR A 138 -0.26 -2.01 -6.52
N ARG A 139 -0.33 -3.26 -6.04
CA ARG A 139 0.41 -3.71 -4.84
C ARG A 139 1.49 -4.74 -5.17
N PHE A 140 1.16 -5.77 -5.93
CA PHE A 140 2.17 -6.75 -6.38
C PHE A 140 3.07 -6.15 -7.45
N GLY A 141 2.49 -5.51 -8.48
CA GLY A 141 3.27 -4.91 -9.56
C GLY A 141 4.27 -3.86 -9.07
N SER A 142 3.80 -2.88 -8.31
CA SER A 142 4.63 -1.82 -7.71
C SER A 142 5.70 -2.35 -6.77
N HIS A 143 5.38 -3.28 -5.87
CA HIS A 143 6.37 -3.83 -4.94
C HIS A 143 7.43 -4.65 -5.67
N VAL A 144 7.03 -5.48 -6.64
CA VAL A 144 7.99 -6.24 -7.46
C VAL A 144 8.90 -5.28 -8.22
N LEU A 145 8.35 -4.23 -8.82
CA LEU A 145 9.15 -3.21 -9.51
C LEU A 145 10.15 -2.55 -8.57
N ILE A 146 9.70 -2.12 -7.39
CA ILE A 146 10.55 -1.45 -6.39
C ILE A 146 11.60 -2.42 -5.84
N THR A 147 11.25 -3.67 -5.54
CA THR A 147 12.19 -4.70 -5.09
C THR A 147 13.25 -4.99 -6.15
N VAL A 148 12.86 -5.22 -7.41
CA VAL A 148 13.80 -5.45 -8.52
C VAL A 148 14.73 -4.25 -8.68
N LYS A 149 14.19 -3.03 -8.60
CA LYS A 149 14.97 -1.81 -8.75
C LYS A 149 15.93 -1.62 -7.58
N LEU A 150 15.50 -1.92 -6.35
CA LEU A 150 16.34 -1.85 -5.16
C LEU A 150 17.48 -2.88 -5.19
N ILE A 151 17.22 -4.09 -5.70
CA ILE A 151 18.26 -5.13 -5.90
C ILE A 151 19.24 -4.70 -6.99
N LYS A 152 18.76 -4.20 -8.14
CA LYS A 152 19.62 -3.71 -9.23
C LYS A 152 20.51 -2.54 -8.81
N ASP A 153 19.96 -1.66 -7.97
CA ASP A 153 20.66 -0.49 -7.47
C ASP A 153 21.44 -0.75 -6.18
N ALA A 154 21.31 -1.93 -5.56
CA ALA A 154 22.03 -2.30 -4.34
C ALA A 154 23.54 -1.97 -4.36
N PRO A 155 24.29 -2.16 -5.46
CA PRO A 155 25.71 -1.81 -5.51
C PRO A 155 25.98 -0.29 -5.47
N LYS A 156 24.98 0.52 -5.81
CA LYS A 156 25.06 2.00 -5.83
C LYS A 156 24.69 2.61 -4.47
N PHE A 157 24.04 1.85 -3.59
CA PHE A 157 23.82 2.29 -2.21
C PHE A 157 25.16 2.34 -1.47
N GLY A 158 25.37 3.40 -0.70
CA GLY A 158 26.55 3.53 0.15
C GLY A 158 26.60 2.47 1.26
N LYS A 159 27.73 2.40 1.97
CA LYS A 159 27.89 1.56 3.17
C LYS A 159 27.11 2.18 4.34
N GLY A 160 25.81 1.93 4.40
CA GLY A 160 24.93 2.47 5.44
C GLY A 160 23.76 1.53 5.77
N VAL A 161 22.96 1.93 6.77
CA VAL A 161 21.76 1.17 7.22
C VAL A 161 20.58 1.25 6.25
N GLU A 162 20.67 2.11 5.24
CA GLU A 162 19.59 2.44 4.31
C GLU A 162 19.21 1.27 3.40
N LEU A 163 20.20 0.56 2.84
CA LEU A 163 19.95 -0.61 1.99
C LEU A 163 19.39 -1.80 2.79
N PRO A 164 19.99 -2.22 3.94
CA PRO A 164 19.40 -3.25 4.78
C PRO A 164 17.99 -2.92 5.24
N LEU A 165 17.73 -1.67 5.65
CA LEU A 165 16.39 -1.26 6.07
C LEU A 165 15.41 -1.28 4.92
N ALA A 166 15.78 -0.79 3.73
CA ALA A 166 14.89 -0.79 2.57
C ALA A 166 14.59 -2.21 2.09
N LEU A 167 15.57 -3.12 2.10
CA LEU A 167 15.36 -4.54 1.80
C LEU A 167 14.45 -5.20 2.84
N PHE A 168 14.68 -4.94 4.13
CA PHE A 168 13.85 -5.46 5.21
C PHE A 168 12.40 -4.96 5.09
N GLY A 169 12.23 -3.64 4.90
CA GLY A 169 10.93 -3.02 4.68
C GLY A 169 10.20 -3.66 3.50
N MET A 170 10.85 -3.77 2.34
CA MET A 170 10.26 -4.41 1.16
C MET A 170 9.92 -5.89 1.37
N ALA A 171 10.77 -6.65 2.05
CA ALA A 171 10.53 -8.07 2.35
C ALA A 171 9.32 -8.24 3.27
N ALA A 172 9.27 -7.48 4.37
CA ALA A 172 8.15 -7.53 5.30
C ALA A 172 6.83 -7.07 4.65
N MET A 173 6.90 -6.01 3.85
CA MET A 173 5.77 -5.50 3.06
C MET A 173 5.22 -6.54 2.07
N ASN A 174 6.10 -7.29 1.40
CA ASN A 174 5.70 -8.39 0.51
C ASN A 174 5.06 -9.55 1.27
N LEU A 175 5.61 -9.92 2.42
CA LEU A 175 5.05 -10.97 3.28
C LEU A 175 3.65 -10.61 3.80
N LEU A 176 3.47 -9.35 4.22
CA LEU A 176 2.16 -8.83 4.63
C LEU A 176 1.14 -8.82 3.48
N ASN A 177 1.58 -8.48 2.25
CA ASN A 177 0.73 -8.55 1.06
C ASN A 177 0.30 -10.00 0.76
N ILE A 178 1.18 -10.99 0.95
CA ILE A 178 0.83 -12.41 0.76
C ILE A 178 -0.27 -12.82 1.76
N PHE A 179 -0.11 -12.47 3.05
CA PHE A 179 -1.14 -12.77 4.05
C PHE A 179 -2.48 -12.12 3.72
N LEU A 180 -2.48 -10.84 3.32
CA LEU A 180 -3.70 -10.16 2.93
C LEU A 180 -4.35 -10.80 1.68
N GLY A 181 -3.54 -11.27 0.74
CA GLY A 181 -4.03 -12.01 -0.44
C GLY A 181 -4.72 -13.32 -0.05
N ILE A 182 -4.16 -14.06 0.91
CA ILE A 182 -4.77 -15.28 1.45
C ILE A 182 -6.08 -14.96 2.17
N ASP A 183 -6.10 -13.92 3.00
CA ASP A 183 -7.31 -13.49 3.72
C ASP A 183 -8.41 -13.06 2.76
N LEU A 184 -8.06 -12.30 1.72
CA LEU A 184 -8.96 -11.90 0.65
C LEU A 184 -9.52 -13.15 -0.05
N PHE A 185 -8.67 -14.07 -0.50
CA PHE A 185 -9.12 -15.30 -1.15
C PHE A 185 -10.01 -16.17 -0.25
N SER A 186 -9.71 -16.25 1.04
CA SER A 186 -10.54 -16.94 2.02
C SER A 186 -11.93 -16.30 2.14
N ALA A 187 -12.00 -14.96 2.13
CA ALA A 187 -13.25 -14.21 2.17
C ALA A 187 -14.07 -14.42 0.88
N TYR A 188 -13.43 -14.44 -0.28
CA TYR A 188 -14.07 -14.77 -1.56
C TYR A 188 -14.73 -16.15 -1.51
N ARG A 189 -13.97 -17.16 -1.06
CA ARG A 189 -14.47 -18.54 -0.97
C ARG A 189 -15.67 -18.64 -0.02
N ARG A 190 -15.63 -17.96 1.12
CA ARG A 190 -16.75 -17.91 2.08
C ARG A 190 -18.00 -17.27 1.47
N GLU A 191 -17.85 -16.17 0.75
CA GLU A 191 -18.95 -15.44 0.12
C GLU A 191 -19.59 -16.25 -1.02
N LYS A 192 -18.76 -16.90 -1.85
CA LYS A 192 -19.23 -17.83 -2.90
C LYS A 192 -20.01 -19.01 -2.32
N ASN A 193 -19.50 -19.64 -1.26
CA ASN A 193 -20.15 -20.79 -0.62
C ASN A 193 -21.49 -20.39 0.04
N SER A 194 -21.59 -19.19 0.64
CA SER A 194 -22.85 -18.68 1.21
C SER A 194 -23.91 -18.42 0.14
N GLN A 195 -23.54 -17.84 -1.01
CA GLN A 195 -24.49 -17.62 -2.11
C GLN A 195 -25.00 -18.94 -2.69
N GLN A 196 -24.14 -19.96 -2.80
CA GLN A 196 -24.53 -21.28 -3.30
C GLN A 196 -25.49 -22.01 -2.35
N ASN A 197 -25.27 -21.93 -1.03
CA ASN A 197 -26.20 -22.49 -0.05
C ASN A 197 -27.55 -21.78 -0.02
N TYR A 198 -27.59 -20.46 -0.26
CA TYR A 198 -28.85 -19.70 -0.32
C TYR A 198 -29.70 -20.08 -1.54
N HIS A 199 -29.06 -20.42 -2.66
CA HIS A 199 -29.75 -20.84 -3.87
C HIS A 199 -30.34 -22.26 -3.75
N ASN A 200 -29.60 -23.18 -3.13
CA ASN A 200 -30.05 -24.56 -2.89
C ASN A 200 -31.22 -24.68 -1.89
N HIS A 201 -31.43 -23.67 -1.03
CA HIS A 201 -32.55 -23.64 -0.08
C HIS A 201 -33.85 -23.06 -0.67
N ARG A 202 -33.81 -22.54 -1.90
CA ARG A 202 -34.95 -21.94 -2.61
C ARG A 202 -35.52 -22.82 -3.72
N GLU A 203 -34.89 -23.95 -4.01
CA GLU A 203 -35.40 -25.03 -4.86
C GLU A 203 -36.00 -26.13 -3.98
#